data_AF-A1BGE2-F1
#
_entry.id   AF-A1BGE2-F1
#
_cell.length_a   1.000
_cell.length_b   1.000
_cell.length_c   1.000
_cell.angle_alpha   90.00
_cell.angle_beta   90.00
_cell.angle_gamma   90.00
#
_symmetry.space_group_name_H-M   'P 1'
#
loop_
_entity.id
_entity.type
_entity.pdbx_description
1 polymer ?
#
loop_
_entity_poly.entity_id
_entity_poly.type
_entity_poly.pdbx_seq_one_letter_code
_entity_poly.pdbx_strand_id
1 'polypeptide(L)' 'MSQWPSIKAKRLLVVLLRLGWEVKRQSGSHKTLSRNGWPDFVFAFHDGDEIGPKMLARIAKHTGLSPDDL' A
#
# COMPACT_ATOMS: atom_id res chain seq x y z
N MET A 1 -13.03 -15.62 -8.32
CA MET A 1 -13.31 -14.61 -7.30
C MET A 1 -12.00 -13.97 -6.88
N SER A 2 -11.91 -12.64 -6.82
CA SER A 2 -10.68 -11.97 -6.39
C SER A 2 -10.46 -12.20 -4.90
N GLN A 3 -9.31 -12.78 -4.51
CA GLN A 3 -8.93 -13.00 -3.10
C GLN A 3 -8.79 -11.71 -2.28
N TRP A 4 -8.80 -10.55 -2.93
CA TRP A 4 -8.56 -9.26 -2.30
C TRP A 4 -9.87 -8.66 -1.74
N PRO A 5 -9.91 -8.24 -0.46
CA PRO A 5 -11.03 -7.48 0.10
C PRO A 5 -10.95 -5.99 -0.31
N SER A 6 -11.97 -5.21 0.09
CA SER A 6 -11.85 -3.75 0.19
C SER A 6 -11.22 -3.37 1.53
N ILE A 7 -10.29 -2.42 1.55
CA ILE A 7 -9.62 -1.95 2.77
C ILE A 7 -9.47 -0.43 2.79
N LYS A 8 -9.52 0.18 3.98
CA LYS A 8 -9.18 1.60 4.15
C LYS A 8 -7.71 1.85 3.85
N ALA A 9 -7.43 2.92 3.11
CA ALA A 9 -6.07 3.32 2.74
C ALA A 9 -5.16 3.52 3.96
N LYS A 10 -5.68 4.09 5.05
CA LYS A 10 -4.95 4.20 6.32
C LYS A 10 -4.46 2.84 6.84
N ARG A 11 -5.29 1.80 6.77
CA ARG A 11 -4.90 0.44 7.20
C ARG A 11 -3.88 -0.16 6.24
N LEU A 12 -4.08 0.00 4.93
CA LEU A 12 -3.12 -0.48 3.94
C LEU A 12 -1.73 0.13 4.15
N LEU A 13 -1.64 1.43 4.43
CA LEU A 13 -0.37 2.09 4.73
C LEU A 13 0.32 1.44 5.92
N VAL A 14 -0.41 1.18 7.02
CA VAL A 14 0.14 0.50 8.21
C VAL A 14 0.67 -0.89 7.87
N VAL A 15 -0.06 -1.66 7.05
CA VAL A 15 0.38 -3.00 6.61
C VAL A 15 1.67 -2.91 5.79
N LEU A 16 1.75 -1.99 4.82
CA LEU A 16 2.97 -1.79 4.03
C LEU A 16 4.16 -1.44 4.93
N LEU A 17 3.97 -0.57 5.92
CA LEU A 17 5.04 -0.24 6.86
C LEU A 17 5.50 -1.46 7.68
N ARG A 18 4.58 -2.34 8.09
CA ARG A 18 4.92 -3.60 8.78
C ARG A 18 5.65 -4.60 7.89
N LEU A 19 5.41 -4.57 6.58
CA LEU A 19 6.15 -5.37 5.59
C LEU A 19 7.59 -4.86 5.34
N GLY A 20 8.01 -3.81 6.05
CA GLY A 20 9.33 -3.21 5.93
C GLY A 20 9.42 -2.13 4.85
N TRP A 21 8.29 -1.57 4.42
CA TRP A 21 8.30 -0.30 3.70
C TRP A 21 8.49 0.85 4.68
N GLU A 22 9.17 1.90 4.23
CA GLU A 22 9.43 3.09 5.04
C GLU A 22 9.03 4.33 4.26
N VAL A 23 8.59 5.37 4.96
CA VAL A 23 8.28 6.65 4.33
C VAL A 23 9.59 7.37 4.00
N LYS A 24 9.96 7.37 2.72
CA LYS A 24 11.14 8.08 2.20
C LYS A 24 10.94 9.58 2.15
N ARG A 25 9.74 10.02 1.71
CA ARG A 25 9.32 11.43 1.68
C ARG A 25 7.80 11.55 1.65
N GLN A 26 7.30 12.71 2.04
CA GLN A 26 5.88 13.05 1.95
C GLN A 26 5.72 14.47 1.40
N SER A 27 4.74 14.66 0.50
CA SER A 27 4.30 15.97 0.02
C SER A 27 2.77 15.97 -0.04
N GLY A 28 2.14 16.81 0.78
CA GLY A 28 0.69 16.78 0.96
C GLY A 28 0.20 15.40 1.44
N SER A 29 -0.80 14.84 0.76
CA SER A 29 -1.34 13.50 1.02
C SER A 29 -0.47 12.37 0.46
N HIS A 30 0.40 12.66 -0.51
CA HIS A 30 1.20 11.65 -1.20
C HIS A 30 2.44 11.29 -0.37
N LYS A 31 2.69 9.99 -0.22
CA LYS A 31 3.88 9.44 0.43
C LYS A 31 4.67 8.62 -0.58
N THR A 32 5.97 8.85 -0.70
CA THR A 32 6.86 7.92 -1.40
C THR A 32 7.41 6.94 -0.38
N LEU A 33 7.18 5.66 -0.60
CA LEU A 33 7.67 4.56 0.23
C LEU A 33 8.89 3.92 -0.42
N SER A 34 9.84 3.46 0.39
CA SER A 34 10.99 2.68 -0.07
C SER A 34 11.16 1.42 0.76
N ARG A 35 11.69 0.37 0.15
CA ARG A 35 12.09 -0.88 0.80
C ARG A 35 13.36 -1.39 0.13
N ASN A 36 14.33 -1.86 0.91
CA ASN A 36 15.61 -2.33 0.35
C ASN A 36 15.37 -3.45 -0.69
N GLY A 37 15.99 -3.30 -1.88
CA GLY A 37 15.82 -4.22 -3.00
C GLY A 37 14.53 -4.04 -3.82
N TRP A 38 13.70 -3.04 -3.50
CA TRP A 38 12.47 -2.72 -4.23
C TRP A 38 12.53 -1.30 -4.81
N PRO A 39 11.86 -1.06 -5.95
CA PRO A 39 11.64 0.30 -6.44
C PRO A 39 10.81 1.13 -5.46
N ASP A 40 11.00 2.45 -5.47
CA ASP A 40 10.14 3.37 -4.71
C ASP A 40 8.67 3.21 -5.14
N PHE A 41 7.77 3.21 -4.16
CA PHE A 41 6.32 3.12 -4.39
C PHE A 41 5.63 4.40 -3.95
N VAL A 42 4.84 5.02 -4.83
CA VAL A 42 4.08 6.23 -4.48
C VAL A 42 2.70 5.84 -3.96
N PHE A 43 2.48 6.05 -2.67
CA PHE A 43 1.20 5.91 -1.99
C PHE A 43 0.44 7.23 -2.06
N ALA A 44 -0.51 7.32 -2.98
CA ALA A 44 -1.28 8.53 -3.29
C ALA A 44 -2.76 8.40 -2.89
N PHE A 45 -3.02 8.03 -1.64
CA PHE A 45 -4.37 7.88 -1.08
C PHE A 45 -4.52 8.70 0.20
N HIS A 46 -5.70 9.26 0.40
CA HIS A 46 -6.11 9.87 1.66
C HIS A 46 -6.53 8.79 2.65
N ASP A 47 -6.37 9.05 3.95
CA ASP A 47 -6.66 8.07 5.01
C ASP A 47 -8.09 7.50 4.97
N GLY A 48 -9.07 8.29 4.50
CA GLY A 48 -10.47 7.91 4.40
C GLY A 48 -10.83 7.06 3.17
N ASP A 49 -9.94 7.00 2.18
CA ASP A 49 -10.17 6.30 0.93
C ASP A 49 -10.36 4.80 1.17
N GLU A 50 -11.21 4.19 0.36
CA GLU A 50 -11.37 2.76 0.30
C GLU A 50 -10.73 2.22 -0.97
N ILE A 51 -9.84 1.24 -0.80
CA ILE A 51 -9.11 0.61 -1.89
C ILE A 51 -9.78 -0.71 -2.18
N GLY A 52 -10.46 -0.77 -3.32
CA GLY A 52 -11.16 -1.97 -3.76
C GLY A 52 -10.25 -3.07 -4.31
N PRO A 53 -10.78 -4.30 -4.49
CA PRO A 53 -10.00 -5.50 -4.81
C PRO A 53 -9.06 -5.37 -6.02
N LYS A 54 -9.53 -4.70 -7.09
CA LYS A 54 -8.76 -4.53 -8.33
C LYS A 54 -7.54 -3.62 -8.13
N MET A 55 -7.69 -2.55 -7.36
CA MET A 55 -6.58 -1.65 -7.05
C MET A 55 -5.62 -2.32 -6.08
N LEU A 56 -6.14 -3.00 -5.07
CA LEU A 56 -5.32 -3.72 -4.10
C LEU A 56 -4.45 -4.80 -4.76
N ALA A 57 -5.02 -5.56 -5.71
CA ALA A 57 -4.28 -6.52 -6.52
C ALA A 57 -3.16 -5.89 -7.36
N ARG A 58 -3.29 -4.62 -7.78
CA ARG A 58 -2.23 -3.89 -8.50
C ARG A 58 -1.14 -3.46 -7.55
N ILE A 59 -1.51 -2.91 -6.39
CA ILE A 59 -0.56 -2.52 -5.34
C ILE A 59 0.29 -3.72 -4.94
N ALA A 60 -0.33 -4.87 -4.71
CA ALA A 60 0.36 -6.10 -4.35
C ALA A 60 1.49 -6.52 -5.30
N LYS A 61 1.31 -6.33 -6.61
CA LYS A 61 2.36 -6.63 -7.60
C LYS A 61 3.62 -5.78 -7.45
N HIS A 62 3.49 -4.59 -6.86
CA HIS A 62 4.60 -3.65 -6.70
C HIS A 62 5.17 -3.61 -5.28
N THR A 63 4.38 -4.03 -4.28
CA THR A 63 4.77 -3.90 -2.88
C THR A 63 5.13 -5.22 -2.20
N GLY A 64 4.84 -6.35 -2.84
CA GLY A 64 4.97 -7.68 -2.25
C GLY A 64 3.90 -7.98 -1.20
N LEU A 65 2.82 -7.19 -1.15
CA LEU A 65 1.65 -7.45 -0.31
C LEU A 65 0.97 -8.77 -0.73
N SER A 66 0.54 -9.55 0.24
CA SER A 66 -0.28 -10.75 0.09
C SER A 66 -1.65 -10.56 0.77
N PRO A 67 -2.69 -11.35 0.42
CA PRO A 67 -3.97 -11.28 1.11
C PRO A 67 -3.88 -11.61 2.61
N ASP A 68 -2.92 -12.42 3.03
CA ASP A 68 -2.71 -12.83 4.42
C ASP A 68 -2.14 -11.71 5.30
N ASP A 69 -1.65 -10.62 4.71
CA ASP A 69 -1.12 -9.46 5.43
C ASP A 69 -2.20 -8.46 5.90
N LEU A 70 -3.44 -8.62 5.43
CA LEU A 70 -4.52 -7.62 5.53
C LEU A 70 -5.37 -7.71 6.81
#